data_AF-A0A2E4ZU62-F1
#
_entry.id   AF-A0A2E4ZU62-F1
#
_cell.length_a   1.000
_cell.length_b   1.000
_cell.length_c   1.000
_cell.angle_alpha   90.00
_cell.angle_beta   90.00
_cell.angle_gamma   90.00
#
_symmetry.space_group_name_H-M   'P 1'
#
loop_
_entity.id
_entity.type
_entity.pdbx_description
1 polymer ?
#
loop_
_entity_poly.entity_id
_entity_poly.type
_entity_poly.pdbx_seq_one_letter_code
_entity_poly.pdbx_strand_id
1 'polypeptide(L)'
;MTSKEQRELREEQIHSLKWAIDELKKEKEAITGRLEESRQASELKSNLNDALSEQETLNNRIADLQGNLQEIKGEGKEGYEDGDLDSEESSLEERILIASERLAALEQDRDLEHIAQRFKGEDTDSEPAGFDRLAINPPTNEQSMEEATRENRIKQSDPIEDSSSEPLPQFGNNDSDIKTGSGSLICRESTSDSLREAAAALDLDPEYLLDKSIQAVLRMIQRNKSRVTFPLEVKQVDSIG
;
A
#
# COMPACT_ATOMS: atom_id res chain seq x y z
N MET A 1 -59.60 37.37 -61.48
CA MET A 1 -58.18 37.18 -61.13
C MET A 1 -57.37 37.03 -62.40
N THR A 2 -56.33 37.82 -62.56
CA THR A 2 -55.41 37.71 -63.69
C THR A 2 -54.39 36.58 -63.46
N SER A 3 -53.79 36.04 -64.52
CA SER A 3 -52.76 34.99 -64.42
C SER A 3 -51.56 35.43 -63.55
N LYS A 4 -51.30 36.74 -63.47
CA LYS A 4 -50.25 37.33 -62.63
C LYS A 4 -50.59 37.25 -61.14
N GLU A 5 -51.80 37.63 -60.75
CA GLU A 5 -52.28 37.54 -59.36
C GLU A 5 -52.26 36.10 -58.82
N GLN A 6 -52.60 35.11 -59.67
CA GLN A 6 -52.49 33.69 -59.30
C GLN A 6 -51.04 33.20 -59.12
N ARG A 7 -50.07 33.83 -59.77
CA ARG A 7 -48.64 33.51 -59.57
C ARG A 7 -48.16 34.11 -58.25
N GLU A 8 -48.45 35.38 -57.99
CA GLU A 8 -48.07 36.07 -56.75
C GLU A 8 -48.65 35.37 -55.51
N LEU A 9 -49.93 34.99 -55.53
CA LEU A 9 -50.53 34.22 -54.44
C LEU A 9 -49.83 32.88 -54.19
N ARG A 10 -49.40 32.19 -55.26
CA ARG A 10 -48.65 30.94 -55.12
C ARG A 10 -47.27 31.17 -54.55
N GLU A 11 -46.61 32.27 -54.93
CA GLU A 11 -45.30 32.63 -54.37
C GLU A 11 -45.41 32.94 -52.88
N GLU A 12 -46.42 33.70 -52.44
CA GLU A 12 -46.68 33.96 -51.02
C GLU A 12 -46.96 32.67 -50.24
N GLN A 13 -47.78 31.77 -50.80
CA GLN A 13 -48.03 30.46 -50.21
C GLN A 13 -46.74 29.64 -50.07
N ILE A 14 -45.87 29.66 -51.09
CA ILE A 14 -44.57 28.98 -51.03
C ILE A 14 -43.69 29.58 -49.93
N HIS A 15 -43.64 30.91 -49.79
CA HIS A 15 -42.85 31.56 -48.74
C HIS A 15 -43.38 31.24 -47.34
N SER A 16 -44.70 31.28 -47.15
CA SER A 16 -45.35 30.93 -45.88
C SER A 16 -45.08 29.47 -45.50
N LEU A 17 -45.20 28.55 -46.46
CA LEU A 17 -44.90 27.13 -46.22
C LEU A 17 -43.42 26.90 -45.92
N LYS A 18 -42.50 27.57 -46.61
CA LYS A 18 -41.07 27.49 -46.30
C LYS A 18 -40.78 27.94 -44.88
N TRP A 19 -41.36 29.07 -44.47
CA TRP A 19 -41.20 29.58 -43.11
C TRP A 19 -41.74 28.58 -42.07
N ALA A 20 -42.94 28.06 -42.28
CA ALA A 20 -43.52 27.06 -41.38
C ALA A 20 -42.66 25.79 -41.30
N ILE A 21 -42.09 25.33 -42.41
CA ILE A 21 -41.18 24.18 -42.43
C ILE A 21 -39.92 24.45 -41.63
N ASP A 22 -39.30 25.61 -41.80
CA ASP A 22 -38.06 25.94 -41.10
C ASP A 22 -38.29 26.13 -39.59
N GLU A 23 -39.43 26.73 -39.19
CA GLU A 23 -39.79 26.83 -37.78
C GLU A 23 -40.09 25.45 -37.16
N LEU A 24 -40.82 24.58 -37.88
CA LEU A 24 -41.07 23.21 -37.43
C LEU A 24 -39.79 22.37 -37.33
N LYS A 25 -38.80 22.59 -38.20
CA LYS A 25 -37.49 21.94 -38.07
C LYS A 25 -36.76 22.39 -36.81
N LYS A 26 -36.79 23.68 -36.51
CA LYS A 26 -36.20 24.24 -35.30
C LYS A 26 -36.87 23.68 -34.04
N GLU A 27 -38.20 23.58 -34.05
CA GLU A 27 -38.95 22.97 -32.95
C GLU A 27 -38.60 21.48 -32.78
N LYS A 28 -38.50 20.73 -33.89
CA LYS A 28 -38.06 19.33 -33.88
C LYS A 28 -36.68 19.19 -33.25
N GLU A 29 -35.71 20.01 -33.65
CA GLU A 29 -34.35 20.00 -33.09
C GLU A 29 -34.36 20.27 -31.58
N ALA A 30 -35.14 21.26 -31.12
CA ALA A 30 -35.30 21.56 -29.70
C ALA A 30 -35.91 20.38 -28.91
N ILE A 31 -36.92 19.71 -29.46
CA ILE A 31 -37.54 18.53 -28.84
C ILE A 31 -36.54 17.37 -28.77
N THR A 32 -35.76 17.14 -29.84
CA THR A 32 -34.75 16.07 -29.84
C THR A 32 -33.65 16.33 -28.82
N GLY A 33 -33.23 17.59 -28.63
CA GLY A 33 -32.27 17.95 -27.58
C GLY A 33 -32.80 17.64 -26.18
N ARG A 34 -34.04 18.08 -25.88
CA ARG A 34 -34.70 17.79 -24.61
C ARG A 34 -34.91 16.30 -24.35
N LEU A 35 -35.15 15.52 -25.41
CA LEU A 35 -35.28 14.06 -25.31
C LEU A 35 -33.95 13.42 -24.90
N GLU A 36 -32.84 13.85 -25.49
CA GLU A 36 -31.51 13.34 -25.15
C GLU A 36 -31.12 13.73 -23.72
N GLU A 37 -31.38 14.96 -23.30
CA GLU A 37 -31.19 15.38 -21.90
C GLU A 37 -32.01 14.54 -20.93
N SER A 38 -33.27 14.24 -21.27
CA SER A 38 -34.13 13.35 -20.45
C SER A 38 -33.59 11.92 -20.39
N ARG A 39 -33.02 11.42 -21.49
CA ARG A 39 -32.37 10.11 -21.56
C ARG A 39 -31.14 10.05 -20.65
N GLN A 40 -30.27 11.06 -20.75
CA GLN A 40 -29.09 11.20 -19.89
C GLN A 40 -29.47 11.33 -18.41
N ALA A 41 -30.52 12.11 -18.09
CA ALA A 41 -31.02 12.23 -16.73
C ALA A 41 -31.53 10.88 -16.18
N SER A 42 -32.14 10.06 -17.03
CA SER A 42 -32.64 8.73 -16.66
C SER A 42 -31.49 7.75 -16.41
N GLU A 43 -30.43 7.81 -17.22
CA GLU A 43 -29.20 7.04 -17.05
C GLU A 43 -28.46 7.43 -15.75
N LEU A 44 -28.27 8.73 -15.51
CA LEU A 44 -27.69 9.23 -14.26
C LEU A 44 -28.50 8.81 -13.03
N LYS A 45 -29.83 8.79 -13.13
CA LYS A 45 -30.70 8.31 -12.06
C LYS A 45 -30.52 6.80 -11.80
N SER A 46 -30.33 6.00 -12.85
CA SER A 46 -30.00 4.57 -12.69
C SER A 46 -28.66 4.39 -11.98
N ASN A 47 -27.62 5.08 -12.44
CA ASN A 47 -26.29 5.01 -11.84
C ASN A 47 -26.28 5.46 -10.37
N LEU A 48 -27.06 6.49 -10.04
CA LEU A 48 -27.23 6.94 -8.65
C LEU A 48 -27.89 5.85 -7.80
N ASN A 49 -28.91 5.16 -8.32
CA ASN A 49 -29.57 4.09 -7.60
C ASN A 49 -28.63 2.90 -7.35
N ASP A 50 -27.80 2.55 -8.34
CA ASP A 50 -26.78 1.51 -8.19
C ASP A 50 -25.76 1.90 -7.10
N ALA A 51 -25.27 3.14 -7.13
CA ALA A 51 -24.34 3.64 -6.11
C ALA A 51 -24.96 3.67 -4.69
N LEU A 52 -26.26 4.00 -4.57
CA LEU A 52 -26.97 3.94 -3.29
C LEU A 52 -27.09 2.50 -2.78
N SER A 53 -27.36 1.55 -3.67
CA SER A 53 -27.40 0.13 -3.31
C SER A 53 -26.03 -0.37 -2.84
N GLU A 54 -24.94 0.04 -3.52
CA GLU A 54 -23.59 -0.28 -3.10
C GLU A 54 -23.27 0.34 -1.73
N GLN A 55 -23.66 1.59 -1.51
CA GLN A 55 -23.51 2.26 -0.22
C GLN A 55 -24.22 1.49 0.92
N GLU A 56 -25.43 0.98 0.67
CA GLU A 56 -26.15 0.16 1.65
C GLU A 56 -25.42 -1.15 1.95
N THR A 57 -24.89 -1.84 0.93
CA THR A 57 -24.09 -3.06 1.13
C THR A 57 -22.82 -2.82 1.95
N LEU A 58 -22.12 -1.70 1.70
CA LEU A 58 -20.92 -1.32 2.45
C LEU A 58 -21.26 -0.97 3.89
N ASN A 59 -22.35 -0.25 4.14
CA ASN A 59 -22.81 0.07 5.49
C ASN A 59 -23.15 -1.19 6.29
N ASN A 60 -23.84 -2.16 5.67
CA ASN A 60 -24.13 -3.45 6.31
C ASN A 60 -22.82 -4.18 6.67
N ARG A 61 -21.84 -4.20 5.76
CA ARG A 61 -20.54 -4.82 6.05
C ARG A 61 -19.75 -4.09 7.13
N ILE A 62 -19.83 -2.77 7.20
CA ILE A 62 -19.23 -2.00 8.29
C ILE A 62 -19.88 -2.38 9.62
N ALA A 63 -21.22 -2.48 9.65
CA ALA A 63 -21.95 -2.90 10.85
C ALA A 63 -21.56 -4.31 11.29
N ASP A 64 -21.44 -5.26 10.36
CA ASP A 64 -20.97 -6.62 10.65
C ASP A 64 -19.55 -6.61 11.23
N LEU A 65 -18.62 -5.87 10.60
CA LEU A 65 -17.24 -5.76 11.09
C LEU A 65 -17.16 -5.09 12.47
N GLN A 66 -17.97 -4.07 12.72
CA GLN A 66 -18.06 -3.42 14.03
C GLN A 66 -18.62 -4.38 15.08
N GLY A 67 -19.62 -5.18 14.72
CA GLY A 67 -20.15 -6.26 15.56
C GLY A 67 -19.07 -7.27 15.93
N ASN A 68 -18.36 -7.80 14.92
CA ASN A 68 -17.27 -8.77 15.13
C ASN A 68 -16.14 -8.18 16.00
N LEU A 69 -15.77 -6.91 15.80
CA LEU A 69 -14.77 -6.25 16.65
C LEU A 69 -15.25 -6.10 18.09
N GLN A 70 -16.53 -5.80 18.30
CA GLN A 70 -17.11 -5.71 19.63
C GLN A 70 -17.21 -7.09 20.29
N GLU A 71 -17.52 -8.14 19.52
CA GLU A 71 -17.50 -9.53 19.97
C GLU A 71 -16.09 -9.93 20.39
N ILE A 72 -15.07 -9.75 19.55
CA ILE A 72 -13.66 -10.01 19.90
C ILE A 72 -13.22 -9.22 21.14
N LYS A 73 -13.65 -7.96 21.26
CA LYS A 73 -13.36 -7.12 22.43
C LYS A 73 -14.09 -7.59 23.70
N GLY A 74 -15.28 -8.17 23.55
CA GLY A 74 -16.06 -8.77 24.64
C GLY A 74 -15.48 -10.12 25.07
N GLU A 75 -15.15 -10.98 24.11
CA GLU A 75 -14.51 -12.27 24.32
C GLU A 75 -13.11 -12.13 24.92
N GLY A 76 -12.34 -11.11 24.54
CA GLY A 76 -11.07 -10.76 25.19
C GLY A 76 -11.21 -10.31 26.65
N LYS A 77 -12.44 -10.16 27.17
CA LYS A 77 -12.73 -9.81 28.56
C LYS A 77 -13.39 -10.94 29.37
N GLU A 78 -13.91 -11.98 28.70
CA GLU A 78 -14.59 -13.12 29.35
C GLU A 78 -13.97 -14.50 29.02
N GLY A 79 -12.97 -14.58 28.13
CA GLY A 79 -12.52 -15.86 27.54
C GLY A 79 -11.09 -16.32 27.81
N TYR A 80 -10.27 -15.58 28.56
CA TYR A 80 -8.96 -16.05 28.99
C TYR A 80 -8.90 -16.01 30.52
N GLU A 81 -8.83 -17.19 31.14
CA GLU A 81 -8.19 -17.34 32.44
C GLU A 81 -6.70 -16.98 32.24
N ASP A 82 -6.41 -15.69 32.08
CA ASP A 82 -5.04 -15.14 32.10
C ASP A 82 -4.36 -15.60 33.41
N GLY A 83 -5.15 -15.78 34.47
CA GLY A 83 -4.71 -16.37 35.72
C GLY A 83 -4.31 -17.85 35.67
N ASP A 84 -4.81 -18.66 34.74
CA ASP A 84 -4.41 -20.08 34.63
C ASP A 84 -3.04 -20.19 33.96
N LEU A 85 -2.84 -19.46 32.84
CA LEU A 85 -1.56 -19.39 32.15
C LEU A 85 -0.48 -18.66 32.98
N ASP A 86 -0.80 -17.55 33.62
CA ASP A 86 0.14 -16.85 34.53
C ASP A 86 0.52 -17.73 35.72
N SER A 87 -0.42 -18.55 36.22
CA SER A 87 -0.15 -19.49 37.31
C SER A 87 0.71 -20.67 36.86
N GLU A 88 0.48 -21.18 35.64
CA GLU A 88 1.28 -22.24 35.05
C GLU A 88 2.69 -21.73 34.70
N GLU A 89 2.83 -20.49 34.21
CA GLU A 89 4.11 -19.82 34.01
C GLU A 89 4.87 -19.68 35.34
N SER A 90 4.20 -19.17 36.38
CA SER A 90 4.80 -19.05 37.72
C SER A 90 5.26 -20.41 38.29
N SER A 91 4.47 -21.46 38.07
CA SER A 91 4.79 -22.84 38.47
C SER A 91 5.98 -23.41 37.70
N LEU A 92 6.06 -23.11 36.40
CA LEU A 92 7.20 -23.51 35.57
C LEU A 92 8.48 -22.77 35.99
N GLU A 93 8.40 -21.49 36.30
CA GLU A 93 9.54 -20.68 36.76
C GLU A 93 10.12 -21.23 38.08
N GLU A 94 9.26 -21.59 39.04
CA GLU A 94 9.69 -22.23 40.29
C GLU A 94 10.38 -23.58 40.04
N ARG A 95 9.81 -24.41 39.15
CA ARG A 95 10.39 -25.71 38.81
C ARG A 95 11.73 -25.58 38.10
N ILE A 96 11.89 -24.58 37.22
CA ILE A 96 13.15 -24.27 36.55
C ILE A 96 14.20 -23.86 37.60
N LEU A 97 13.83 -22.99 38.54
CA LEU A 97 14.71 -22.56 39.62
C LEU A 97 15.22 -23.76 40.44
N ILE A 98 14.32 -24.65 40.89
CA ILE A 98 14.69 -25.84 41.66
C ILE A 98 15.60 -26.79 40.85
N ALA A 99 15.29 -27.00 39.58
CA ALA A 99 16.11 -27.86 38.70
C ALA A 99 17.51 -27.27 38.51
N SER A 100 17.62 -25.95 38.38
CA SER A 100 18.91 -25.25 38.23
C SER A 100 19.76 -25.35 39.51
N GLU A 101 19.17 -25.17 40.69
CA GLU A 101 19.86 -25.33 41.97
C GLU A 101 20.35 -26.78 42.16
N ARG A 102 19.50 -27.76 41.85
CA ARG A 102 19.86 -29.17 41.93
C ARG A 102 21.00 -29.53 40.97
N LEU A 103 21.00 -28.97 39.76
CA LEU A 103 22.09 -29.17 38.80
C LEU A 103 23.41 -28.63 39.35
N ALA A 104 23.41 -27.40 39.89
CA ALA A 104 24.60 -26.80 40.50
C ALA A 104 25.17 -27.65 41.65
N ALA A 105 24.30 -28.20 42.51
CA ALA A 105 24.71 -29.09 43.59
C ALA A 105 25.37 -30.38 43.06
N LEU A 106 24.80 -30.98 42.00
CA LEU A 106 25.36 -32.19 41.39
C LEU A 106 26.69 -31.93 40.68
N GLU A 107 26.86 -30.76 40.06
CA GLU A 107 28.14 -30.35 39.47
C GLU A 107 29.21 -30.18 40.55
N GLN A 108 28.86 -29.57 41.68
CA GLN A 108 29.76 -29.46 42.83
C GLN A 108 30.14 -30.84 43.39
N ASP A 109 29.18 -31.74 43.56
CA ASP A 109 29.45 -33.10 44.04
C ASP A 109 30.36 -33.87 43.08
N ARG A 110 30.14 -33.77 41.76
CA ARG A 110 31.00 -34.36 40.73
C ARG A 110 32.43 -33.82 40.83
N ASP A 111 32.59 -32.51 41.01
CA ASP A 111 33.91 -31.89 41.12
C ASP A 111 34.63 -32.35 42.40
N LEU A 112 33.91 -32.48 43.51
CA LEU A 112 34.44 -33.06 44.75
C LEU A 112 34.81 -34.54 44.58
N GLU A 113 34.02 -35.32 43.84
CA GLU A 113 34.32 -36.71 43.52
C GLU A 113 35.60 -36.83 42.68
N HIS A 114 35.76 -36.00 41.64
CA HIS A 114 37.00 -35.93 40.86
C HIS A 114 38.22 -35.57 41.74
N ILE A 115 38.04 -34.63 42.68
CA ILE A 115 39.10 -34.29 43.65
C ILE A 115 39.40 -35.50 44.54
N ALA A 116 38.38 -36.16 45.11
CA ALA A 116 38.54 -37.32 45.97
C ALA A 116 39.20 -38.50 45.24
N GLN A 117 38.87 -38.72 43.97
CA GLN A 117 39.44 -39.77 43.12
C GLN A 117 40.93 -39.49 42.85
N ARG A 118 41.31 -38.24 42.57
CA ARG A 118 42.73 -37.82 42.49
C ARG A 118 43.47 -38.05 43.81
N PHE A 119 42.84 -37.84 44.96
CA PHE A 119 43.45 -38.08 46.27
C PHE A 119 43.59 -39.58 46.62
N LYS A 120 42.75 -40.46 46.05
CA LYS A 120 42.82 -41.91 46.30
C LYS A 120 43.93 -42.62 45.51
N GLY A 121 44.69 -41.92 44.67
CA GLY A 121 45.79 -42.51 43.89
C GLY A 121 45.31 -43.56 42.89
N GLU A 122 44.06 -43.49 42.45
CA GLU A 122 43.53 -44.33 41.39
C GLU A 122 43.86 -43.66 40.05
N ASP A 123 45.12 -43.82 39.64
CA ASP A 123 45.54 -43.63 38.26
C ASP A 123 44.90 -44.74 37.41
N THR A 124 43.66 -44.54 36.96
CA THR A 124 43.10 -45.34 35.87
C THR A 124 43.69 -44.87 34.55
N ASP A 125 44.95 -45.25 34.31
CA ASP A 125 45.47 -45.30 32.94
C ASP A 125 44.83 -46.47 32.21
N SER A 126 43.76 -46.18 31.48
CA SER A 126 43.45 -46.84 30.22
C SER A 126 43.34 -45.78 29.14
N GLU A 127 44.50 -45.25 28.77
CA GLU A 127 44.77 -44.68 27.44
C GLU A 127 44.77 -45.83 26.39
N PRO A 128 44.45 -45.55 25.12
CA PRO A 128 45.55 -45.20 24.23
C PRO A 128 45.22 -44.10 23.21
N ALA A 129 46.10 -43.12 23.18
CA ALA A 129 46.68 -42.47 22.00
C ALA A 129 46.48 -40.95 21.97
N GLY A 130 47.48 -40.25 22.49
CA GLY A 130 47.69 -38.84 22.19
C GLY A 130 48.96 -38.25 22.77
N PHE A 131 50.13 -38.76 22.38
CA PHE A 131 51.39 -37.99 22.44
C PHE A 131 51.10 -36.55 21.94
N ASP A 132 51.32 -35.50 22.72
CA ASP A 132 52.67 -34.94 22.90
C ASP A 132 52.68 -33.73 23.86
N ARG A 133 53.89 -33.49 24.34
CA ARG A 133 54.37 -32.58 25.37
C ARG A 133 53.96 -31.10 25.28
N LEU A 134 53.72 -30.56 26.47
CA LEU A 134 54.36 -29.37 27.06
C LEU A 134 55.17 -28.47 26.10
N ALA A 135 54.67 -27.26 25.87
CA ALA A 135 55.51 -26.08 25.69
C ALA A 135 54.87 -24.87 26.38
N ILE A 136 55.45 -24.50 27.52
CA ILE A 136 55.20 -23.24 28.21
C ILE A 136 55.91 -22.13 27.41
N ASN A 137 55.18 -21.08 26.99
CA ASN A 137 55.44 -19.67 27.36
C ASN A 137 54.52 -18.69 26.57
N PRO A 138 54.05 -17.59 27.21
CA PRO A 138 53.40 -16.45 26.55
C PRO A 138 54.47 -15.43 26.06
N PRO A 139 54.20 -14.54 25.07
CA PRO A 139 53.57 -13.24 25.36
C PRO A 139 52.74 -12.60 24.22
N THR A 140 51.91 -11.63 24.61
CA THR A 140 51.59 -10.32 23.98
C THR A 140 51.83 -10.15 22.46
N ASN A 141 50.78 -9.83 21.68
CA ASN A 141 50.56 -8.49 21.11
C ASN A 141 49.36 -8.46 20.12
N GLU A 142 48.79 -7.27 20.03
CA GLU A 142 47.63 -6.78 19.27
C GLU A 142 47.63 -7.06 17.75
N GLN A 143 46.41 -7.20 17.17
CA GLN A 143 45.89 -6.69 15.87
C GLN A 143 44.71 -7.58 15.42
N SER A 144 43.46 -7.14 15.53
CA SER A 144 42.70 -6.23 14.63
C SER A 144 42.04 -6.94 13.44
N MET A 145 40.86 -6.42 13.08
CA MET A 145 39.95 -6.75 11.95
C MET A 145 38.97 -7.91 12.24
N GLU A 146 37.70 -7.68 12.59
CA GLU A 146 36.68 -6.80 11.99
C GLU A 146 36.53 -6.99 10.47
N GLU A 147 35.27 -7.03 10.03
CA GLU A 147 34.81 -6.91 8.63
C GLU A 147 34.51 -8.21 7.87
N ALA A 148 33.29 -8.72 8.10
CA ALA A 148 32.53 -9.46 7.09
C ALA A 148 31.14 -8.83 6.93
N THR A 149 31.10 -7.54 6.54
CA THR A 149 29.95 -7.00 5.82
C THR A 149 30.46 -6.15 4.67
N ARG A 150 29.94 -6.47 3.48
CA ARG A 150 29.88 -5.69 2.22
C ARG A 150 30.48 -6.47 1.07
N GLU A 151 29.61 -6.91 0.16
CA GLU A 151 29.77 -6.70 -1.28
C GLU A 151 28.53 -7.22 -2.02
N ASN A 152 27.55 -6.33 -2.23
CA ASN A 152 26.86 -6.30 -3.51
C ASN A 152 26.52 -4.85 -3.85
N ARG A 153 27.57 -4.18 -4.35
CA ARG A 153 27.60 -2.77 -4.72
C ARG A 153 26.93 -2.59 -6.09
N ILE A 154 25.91 -1.74 -6.05
CA ILE A 154 25.31 -0.95 -7.13
C ILE A 154 26.34 -0.64 -8.24
N LYS A 155 26.02 -1.02 -9.48
CA LYS A 155 26.67 -0.47 -10.68
C LYS A 155 25.91 0.77 -11.16
N GLN A 156 26.71 1.79 -11.40
CA GLN A 156 26.38 3.14 -11.84
C GLN A 156 25.77 3.22 -13.24
N SER A 157 24.89 4.21 -13.37
CA SER A 157 24.57 5.11 -14.50
C SER A 157 25.17 4.90 -15.89
N ASP A 158 24.30 5.12 -16.90
CA ASP A 158 24.64 5.85 -18.13
C ASP A 158 23.66 7.04 -18.31
N PRO A 159 24.13 8.24 -18.74
CA PRO A 159 23.30 9.38 -19.08
C PRO A 159 22.94 9.35 -20.58
N ILE A 160 21.70 9.68 -20.95
CA ILE A 160 21.37 9.99 -22.35
C ILE A 160 20.74 11.37 -22.42
N GLU A 161 21.34 12.12 -23.35
CA GLU A 161 21.19 13.51 -23.68
C GLU A 161 19.81 13.90 -24.25
N ASP A 162 19.70 15.22 -24.32
CA ASP A 162 18.64 16.12 -24.75
C ASP A 162 18.21 15.98 -26.23
N SER A 163 17.10 16.67 -26.55
CA SER A 163 16.58 17.02 -27.89
C SER A 163 15.79 15.99 -28.69
N SER A 164 14.47 16.20 -28.73
CA SER A 164 13.77 16.51 -29.99
C SER A 164 12.30 16.91 -29.72
N SER A 165 12.04 18.20 -29.88
CA SER A 165 10.73 18.82 -30.03
C SER A 165 10.04 18.41 -31.33
N GLU A 166 8.80 17.91 -31.26
CA GLU A 166 7.81 18.06 -32.35
C GLU A 166 6.36 17.97 -31.81
N PRO A 167 5.40 18.69 -32.43
CA PRO A 167 4.16 19.12 -31.79
C PRO A 167 2.99 18.14 -31.99
N LEU A 168 2.18 17.98 -30.93
CA LEU A 168 0.89 17.27 -30.99
C LEU A 168 -0.22 18.17 -31.58
N PRO A 169 -1.25 17.57 -32.21
CA PRO A 169 -2.31 18.31 -32.89
C PRO A 169 -3.26 19.00 -31.91
N GLN A 170 -3.57 20.26 -32.23
CA GLN A 170 -4.57 21.09 -31.57
C GLN A 170 -5.96 20.45 -31.65
N PHE A 171 -6.53 20.13 -30.48
CA PHE A 171 -7.98 20.10 -30.31
C PHE A 171 -8.39 21.42 -29.64
N GLY A 172 -9.16 22.20 -30.39
CA GLY A 172 -9.65 23.50 -29.97
C GLY A 172 -10.68 23.42 -28.85
N ASN A 173 -10.43 24.27 -27.86
CA ASN A 173 -11.37 25.22 -27.24
C ASN A 173 -12.50 24.65 -26.39
N ASN A 174 -12.26 24.65 -25.08
CA ASN A 174 -13.10 25.42 -24.16
C ASN A 174 -12.20 26.22 -23.22
N ASP A 175 -12.47 27.52 -23.12
CA ASP A 175 -11.77 28.48 -22.29
C ASP A 175 -11.71 28.05 -20.83
N SER A 176 -10.50 27.74 -20.36
CA SER A 176 -10.05 28.21 -19.05
C SER A 176 -8.55 28.41 -19.09
N ASP A 177 -8.19 29.58 -18.60
CA ASP A 177 -6.87 30.21 -18.55
C ASP A 177 -5.85 29.31 -17.82
N ILE A 178 -5.21 28.36 -18.52
CA ILE A 178 -4.04 27.64 -17.98
C ILE A 178 -2.83 28.55 -18.13
N LYS A 179 -2.80 29.57 -17.26
CA LYS A 179 -1.54 30.08 -16.73
C LYS A 179 -0.87 28.93 -15.98
N THR A 180 0.40 28.72 -16.27
CA THR A 180 1.39 28.11 -15.38
C THR A 180 1.29 28.76 -13.99
N GLY A 181 0.44 28.19 -13.15
CA GLY A 181 0.15 28.68 -11.83
C GLY A 181 -0.07 27.49 -10.94
N SER A 182 0.89 27.27 -10.04
CA SER A 182 0.78 26.63 -8.73
C SER A 182 -0.66 26.32 -8.29
N GLY A 183 -1.27 25.29 -8.89
CA GLY A 183 -2.54 24.76 -8.46
C GLY A 183 -2.24 23.87 -7.26
N SER A 184 -2.36 24.43 -6.05
CA SER A 184 -2.28 23.67 -4.81
C SER A 184 -3.30 22.53 -4.89
N LEU A 185 -2.85 21.33 -5.20
CA LEU A 185 -3.67 20.12 -5.15
C LEU A 185 -3.94 19.84 -3.67
N ILE A 186 -5.12 20.26 -3.21
CA ILE A 186 -5.52 20.09 -1.81
C ILE A 186 -5.87 18.61 -1.61
N CYS A 187 -5.02 17.89 -0.90
CA CYS A 187 -5.34 16.56 -0.37
C CYS A 187 -6.45 16.69 0.69
N ARG A 188 -7.25 15.63 0.86
CA ARG A 188 -8.14 15.52 2.03
C ARG A 188 -7.31 15.53 3.30
N GLU A 189 -7.84 16.11 4.37
CA GLU A 189 -7.13 16.32 5.65
C GLU A 189 -6.44 15.05 6.17
N SER A 190 -7.15 13.92 6.14
CA SER A 190 -6.61 12.62 6.56
C SER A 190 -5.44 12.13 5.68
N THR A 191 -5.45 12.43 4.39
CA THR A 191 -4.36 12.07 3.46
C THR A 191 -3.18 13.00 3.61
N SER A 192 -3.40 14.29 3.90
CA SER A 192 -2.30 15.23 4.17
C SER A 192 -1.57 14.91 5.47
N ASP A 193 -2.27 14.42 6.49
CA ASP A 193 -1.63 14.04 7.77
C ASP A 193 -0.75 12.80 7.60
N SER A 194 -1.26 11.74 6.95
CA SER A 194 -0.43 10.56 6.64
C SER A 194 0.75 10.88 5.73
N LEU A 195 0.61 11.84 4.81
CA LEU A 195 1.70 12.27 3.96
C LEU A 195 2.80 13.02 4.74
N ARG A 196 2.41 13.88 5.68
CA ARG A 196 3.35 14.59 6.56
C ARG A 196 4.08 13.63 7.48
N GLU A 197 3.37 12.64 8.02
CA GLU A 197 3.97 11.58 8.85
C GLU A 197 4.99 10.76 8.05
N ALA A 198 4.64 10.32 6.84
CA ALA A 198 5.54 9.61 5.95
C ALA A 198 6.75 10.46 5.53
N ALA A 199 6.55 11.75 5.25
CA ALA A 199 7.62 12.68 4.93
C ALA A 199 8.59 12.85 6.11
N ALA A 200 8.07 12.97 7.34
CA ALA A 200 8.89 13.03 8.55
C ALA A 200 9.69 11.75 8.79
N ALA A 201 9.09 10.58 8.57
CA ALA A 201 9.78 9.29 8.70
C ALA A 201 10.92 9.11 7.69
N LEU A 202 10.80 9.73 6.51
CA LEU A 202 11.78 9.67 5.43
C LEU A 202 12.77 10.86 5.43
N ASP A 203 12.62 11.80 6.37
CA ASP A 203 13.37 13.06 6.42
C ASP A 203 13.28 13.85 5.09
N LEU A 204 12.07 13.91 4.53
CA LEU A 204 11.77 14.61 3.29
C LEU A 204 10.78 15.75 3.52
N ASP A 205 10.83 16.75 2.64
CA ASP A 205 9.81 17.80 2.60
C ASP A 205 8.47 17.20 2.11
N PRO A 206 7.35 17.39 2.85
CA PRO A 206 6.04 16.89 2.45
C PRO A 206 5.60 17.39 1.07
N GLU A 207 5.95 18.61 0.67
CA GLU A 207 5.61 19.10 -0.68
C GLU A 207 6.42 18.40 -1.77
N TYR A 208 7.70 18.11 -1.48
CA TYR A 208 8.55 17.35 -2.40
C TYR A 208 8.05 15.92 -2.57
N LEU A 209 7.65 15.26 -1.48
CA LEU A 209 7.09 13.90 -1.51
C LEU A 209 5.76 13.88 -2.30
N LEU A 210 4.92 14.90 -2.13
CA LEU A 210 3.68 15.07 -2.90
C LEU A 210 3.98 15.19 -4.40
N ASP A 211 4.88 16.09 -4.80
CA ASP A 211 5.24 16.29 -6.21
C ASP A 211 5.79 15.01 -6.84
N LYS A 212 6.70 14.32 -6.15
CA LYS A 212 7.29 13.07 -6.66
C LYS A 212 6.30 11.92 -6.75
N SER A 213 5.43 11.76 -5.76
CA SER A 213 4.39 10.73 -5.79
C SER A 213 3.40 10.96 -6.94
N ILE A 214 2.97 12.22 -7.16
CA ILE A 214 2.10 12.57 -8.29
C ILE A 214 2.80 12.27 -9.62
N GLN A 215 4.05 12.71 -9.79
CA GLN A 215 4.82 12.43 -11.01
C GLN A 215 4.98 10.93 -11.26
N ALA A 216 5.21 10.13 -10.21
CA ALA A 216 5.30 8.68 -10.32
C ALA A 216 3.98 8.07 -10.80
N VAL A 217 2.85 8.50 -10.24
CA VAL A 217 1.51 8.06 -10.65
C VAL A 217 1.21 8.47 -12.10
N LEU A 218 1.51 9.70 -12.51
CA LEU A 218 1.32 10.16 -13.89
C LEU A 218 2.14 9.35 -14.89
N ARG A 219 3.42 9.08 -14.56
CA ARG A 219 4.27 8.19 -15.39
C ARG A 219 3.70 6.77 -15.46
N MET A 220 3.14 6.26 -14.37
CA MET A 220 2.52 4.94 -14.33
C MET A 220 1.27 4.87 -15.22
N ILE A 221 0.38 5.88 -15.14
CA ILE A 221 -0.81 6.00 -15.98
C ILE A 221 -0.43 6.05 -17.47
N GLN A 222 0.60 6.84 -17.80
CA GLN A 222 1.10 6.96 -19.17
C GLN A 222 1.64 5.63 -19.72
N ARG A 223 2.37 4.86 -18.90
CA ARG A 223 2.93 3.55 -19.29
C ARG A 223 1.85 2.48 -19.48
N ASN A 224 0.81 2.50 -18.65
CA ASN A 224 -0.21 1.43 -18.63
C ASN A 224 -1.48 1.75 -19.44
N LYS A 225 -1.42 2.68 -20.41
CA LYS A 225 -2.56 3.11 -21.25
C LYS A 225 -3.80 3.46 -20.40
N SER A 226 -3.60 4.25 -19.35
CA SER A 226 -4.65 4.66 -18.40
C SER A 226 -5.17 3.57 -17.44
N ARG A 227 -4.45 2.45 -17.28
CA ARG A 227 -4.76 1.44 -16.25
C ARG A 227 -3.87 1.65 -15.02
N VAL A 228 -4.48 1.89 -13.86
CA VAL A 228 -3.77 1.96 -12.58
C VAL A 228 -3.59 0.53 -12.05
N THR A 229 -2.52 -0.14 -12.45
CA THR A 229 -2.12 -1.43 -11.87
C THR A 229 -0.87 -1.21 -11.03
N PHE A 230 -0.97 -1.44 -9.73
CA PHE A 230 0.19 -1.43 -8.85
C PHE A 230 1.01 -2.70 -9.07
N PRO A 231 2.31 -2.59 -9.39
CA PRO A 231 3.20 -3.73 -9.37
C PRO A 231 3.54 -4.03 -7.90
N LEU A 232 2.68 -4.75 -7.20
CA LEU A 232 3.07 -5.36 -5.93
C LEU A 232 3.95 -6.57 -6.26
N GLU A 233 5.27 -6.37 -6.34
CA GLU A 233 6.27 -7.45 -6.40
C GLU A 233 6.40 -8.20 -5.06
N VAL A 234 5.32 -8.27 -4.28
CA VAL A 234 5.31 -9.01 -3.02
C VAL A 234 4.93 -10.44 -3.35
N LYS A 235 5.93 -11.33 -3.42
CA LYS A 235 5.68 -12.78 -3.43
C LYS A 235 4.85 -13.09 -2.19
N GLN A 236 3.60 -13.49 -2.39
CA GLN A 236 2.79 -14.09 -1.35
C GLN A 236 3.52 -15.37 -0.93
N VAL A 237 4.15 -15.34 0.23
CA VAL A 237 4.72 -16.53 0.85
C VAL A 237 3.52 -17.32 1.36
N ASP A 238 3.21 -18.44 0.72
CA ASP A 238 2.29 -19.41 1.31
C ASP A 238 2.87 -19.80 2.67
N SER A 239 2.09 -19.59 3.73
CA SER A 239 2.47 -19.99 5.09
C SER A 239 2.79 -21.49 5.07
N ILE A 240 4.05 -21.83 5.32
CA ILE A 240 4.48 -23.19 5.62
C ILE A 240 4.27 -23.40 7.12
N GLY A 241 3.47 -24.42 7.47
CA GLY A 241 3.37 -24.98 8.82
C GLY A 241 2.04 -24.71 9.48
#